data_AF-A0A4Q8LRP6-F1
#
_entry.id   AF-A0A4Q8LRP6-F1
#
_cell.length_a   1.000
_cell.length_b   1.000
_cell.length_c   1.000
_cell.angle_alpha   90.00
_cell.angle_beta   90.00
_cell.angle_gamma   90.00
#
_symmetry.space_group_name_H-M   'P 1'
#
loop_
_entity.id
_entity.type
_entity.pdbx_description
1 polymer ?
#
loop_
_entity_poly.entity_id
_entity_poly.type
_entity_poly.pdbx_seq_one_letter_code
_entity_poly.pdbx_strand_id
1 'polypeptide(L)'
;MPDNTADYEDDADRLDLDEADTPEALAWNLLVLINPGDEDTALRQFDLLRERLAAGDDQPLPWLLRDIVDWTSGFFVGPDEIDATMEALDELAARYGLQIEWGGDRDDEDFMEGLDVPQLLSIAYDSLRPHGYTLWCWNADADGYGGWMALRRDDEAMRALSQLLGFDLRLASEAG
;
A
#
# COMPACT_ATOMS: atom_id res chain seq x y z
N MET A 1 -10.80 28.66 36.44
CA MET A 1 -10.68 27.87 35.21
C MET A 1 -9.22 27.79 34.86
N PRO A 2 -8.76 26.64 34.36
CA PRO A 2 -7.91 26.62 33.18
C PRO A 2 -8.62 25.86 32.06
N ASP A 3 -8.63 26.49 30.90
CA ASP A 3 -9.10 25.94 29.63
C ASP A 3 -8.26 24.73 29.26
N ASN A 4 -8.91 23.57 29.17
CA ASN A 4 -8.36 22.39 28.52
C ASN A 4 -8.70 22.50 27.04
N THR A 5 -8.00 23.41 26.35
CA THR A 5 -7.96 23.43 24.90
C THR A 5 -7.14 22.21 24.51
N ALA A 6 -7.83 21.09 24.30
CA ALA A 6 -7.25 19.93 23.65
C ALA A 6 -6.95 20.37 22.21
N ASP A 7 -5.74 20.85 22.02
CA ASP A 7 -5.07 20.93 20.73
C ASP A 7 -4.94 19.48 20.27
N TYR A 8 -5.83 19.06 19.39
CA TYR A 8 -5.56 17.92 18.53
C TYR A 8 -4.60 18.46 17.48
N GLU A 9 -3.32 18.54 17.86
CA GLU A 9 -2.24 18.76 16.90
C GLU A 9 -2.36 17.65 15.86
N ASP A 10 -2.58 18.10 14.64
CA ASP A 10 -2.68 17.35 13.41
C ASP A 10 -1.47 16.40 13.33
N ASP A 11 -1.71 15.09 13.29
CA ASP A 11 -0.72 14.00 13.17
C ASP A 11 0.07 14.06 11.83
N ALA A 12 0.05 15.20 11.14
CA ALA A 12 0.76 15.48 9.90
C ALA A 12 2.25 15.79 10.12
N ASP A 13 2.67 16.13 11.34
CA ASP A 13 4.09 16.28 11.73
C ASP A 13 4.78 14.93 12.04
N ARG A 14 4.11 13.78 11.79
CA ARG A 14 4.58 12.47 12.27
C ARG A 14 5.72 11.86 11.45
N LEU A 15 5.97 12.33 10.23
CA LEU A 15 7.01 11.80 9.35
C LEU A 15 7.99 12.91 8.95
N ASP A 16 9.17 12.90 9.56
CA ASP A 16 10.28 13.74 9.10
C ASP A 16 10.90 13.11 7.84
N LEU A 17 10.32 13.47 6.68
CA LEU A 17 10.79 13.02 5.38
C LEU A 17 12.11 13.72 4.96
N ASP A 18 12.46 14.83 5.61
CA ASP A 18 13.66 15.61 5.33
C ASP A 18 14.92 14.97 5.96
N GLU A 19 14.78 14.21 7.06
CA GLU A 19 15.86 13.40 7.67
C GLU A 19 15.98 11.97 7.10
N ALA A 20 15.12 11.58 6.16
CA ALA A 20 15.04 10.21 5.61
C ALA A 20 16.12 9.90 4.54
N ASP A 21 17.40 10.16 4.84
CA ASP A 21 18.52 9.92 3.92
C ASP A 21 19.01 8.45 3.90
N THR A 22 18.41 7.56 4.71
CA THR A 22 18.78 6.14 4.76
C THR A 22 17.65 5.24 4.25
N PRO A 23 17.97 4.11 3.57
CA PRO A 23 16.96 3.14 3.15
C PRO A 23 16.06 2.66 4.29
N GLU A 24 16.60 2.50 5.49
CA GLU A 24 15.85 2.10 6.68
C GLU A 24 14.87 3.17 7.14
N ALA A 25 15.27 4.45 7.17
CA ALA A 25 14.35 5.53 7.54
C ALA A 25 13.20 5.67 6.54
N LEU A 26 13.50 5.59 5.24
CA LEU A 26 12.48 5.61 4.19
C LEU A 26 11.52 4.43 4.29
N ALA A 27 12.06 3.23 4.53
CA ALA A 27 11.24 2.04 4.70
C ALA A 27 10.37 2.12 5.96
N TRP A 28 10.89 2.63 7.08
CA TRP A 28 10.10 2.87 8.29
C TRP A 28 8.93 3.82 8.01
N ASN A 29 9.19 4.95 7.36
CA ASN A 29 8.17 5.94 7.02
C ASN A 29 7.08 5.32 6.15
N LEU A 30 7.44 4.49 5.16
CA LEU A 30 6.47 3.74 4.37
C LEU A 30 5.66 2.74 5.22
N LEU A 31 6.34 1.94 6.04
CA LEU A 31 5.69 0.90 6.86
C LEU A 31 4.65 1.49 7.82
N VAL A 32 4.91 2.67 8.39
CA VAL A 32 3.93 3.39 9.21
C VAL A 32 2.70 3.81 8.40
N LEU A 33 2.89 4.31 7.18
CA LEU A 33 1.79 4.75 6.32
C LEU A 33 0.87 3.61 5.84
N ILE A 34 1.43 2.43 5.57
CA ILE A 34 0.66 1.28 5.06
C ILE A 34 0.05 0.42 6.17
N ASN A 35 0.36 0.73 7.44
CA ASN A 35 -0.21 0.11 8.63
C ASN A 35 -0.93 1.13 9.53
N PRO A 36 -1.93 1.88 9.02
CA PRO A 36 -2.62 2.89 9.79
C PRO A 36 -3.26 2.30 11.06
N GLY A 37 -2.84 2.83 12.21
CA GLY A 37 -3.33 2.39 13.52
C GLY A 37 -2.76 1.05 14.02
N ASP A 38 -1.77 0.47 13.32
CA ASP A 38 -1.16 -0.81 13.66
C ASP A 38 0.38 -0.74 13.62
N GLU A 39 0.93 0.04 14.56
CA GLU A 39 2.37 0.23 14.71
C GLU A 39 3.10 -1.07 15.07
N ASP A 40 2.42 -2.02 15.73
CA ASP A 40 3.01 -3.32 16.05
C ASP A 40 3.33 -4.11 14.79
N THR A 41 2.46 -4.09 13.77
CA THR A 41 2.75 -4.70 12.46
C THR A 41 3.88 -3.97 11.74
N ALA A 42 3.87 -2.63 11.74
CA ALA A 42 4.96 -1.84 11.14
C ALA A 42 6.33 -2.17 11.78
N LEU A 43 6.39 -2.27 13.12
CA LEU A 43 7.61 -2.64 13.86
C LEU A 43 8.10 -4.04 13.48
N ARG A 44 7.21 -5.04 13.43
CA ARG A 44 7.60 -6.40 13.02
C ARG A 44 8.15 -6.44 11.60
N GLN A 45 7.51 -5.74 10.67
CA GLN A 45 7.97 -5.65 9.28
C GLN A 45 9.32 -4.93 9.17
N PHE A 46 9.52 -3.89 9.97
CA PHE A 46 10.77 -3.15 10.00
C PHE A 46 11.92 -3.98 10.57
N ASP A 47 11.69 -4.76 11.62
CA ASP A 47 12.70 -5.68 12.15
C ASP A 47 13.09 -6.75 11.13
N LEU A 48 12.12 -7.30 10.38
CA LEU A 48 12.41 -8.22 9.27
C LEU A 48 13.27 -7.58 8.19
N LEU A 49 13.01 -6.32 7.82
CA LEU A 49 13.85 -5.58 6.88
C LEU A 49 15.28 -5.46 7.38
N ARG A 50 15.45 -5.04 8.64
CA ARG A 50 16.76 -4.87 9.26
C ARG A 50 17.54 -6.17 9.31
N GLU A 51 16.86 -7.29 9.57
CA GLU A 51 17.48 -8.62 9.53
C GLU A 51 17.98 -8.96 8.13
N ARG A 52 17.21 -8.69 7.06
CA ARG A 52 17.63 -8.92 5.67
C ARG A 52 18.83 -8.05 5.29
N LEU A 53 18.77 -6.76 5.59
CA LEU A 53 19.89 -5.83 5.32
C LEU A 53 21.16 -6.24 6.09
N ALA A 54 21.02 -6.62 7.36
CA ALA A 54 22.15 -7.10 8.17
C ALA A 54 22.73 -8.44 7.66
N ALA A 55 21.91 -9.27 7.03
CA ALA A 55 22.36 -10.48 6.35
C ALA A 55 23.08 -10.21 5.01
N GLY A 56 23.11 -8.95 4.55
CA GLY A 56 23.74 -8.54 3.30
C GLY A 56 22.91 -8.84 2.06
N ASP A 57 21.58 -8.89 2.20
CA ASP A 57 20.66 -9.02 1.08
C ASP A 57 20.84 -7.84 0.11
N ASP A 58 21.16 -8.14 -1.14
CA ASP A 58 21.40 -7.16 -2.20
C ASP A 58 20.19 -6.95 -3.11
N GLN A 59 19.06 -7.58 -2.78
CA GLN A 59 17.79 -7.38 -3.44
C GLN A 59 17.38 -5.89 -3.36
N PRO A 60 16.88 -5.29 -4.46
CA PRO A 60 16.41 -3.92 -4.42
C PRO A 60 15.31 -3.75 -3.38
N LEU A 61 15.31 -2.60 -2.69
CA LEU A 61 14.35 -2.28 -1.62
C LEU A 61 12.87 -2.53 -2.02
N PRO A 62 12.43 -2.28 -3.28
CA PRO A 62 11.12 -2.69 -3.75
C PRO A 62 10.73 -4.14 -3.53
N TRP A 63 11.62 -5.03 -3.94
CA TRP A 63 11.41 -6.45 -3.85
C TRP A 63 11.50 -6.91 -2.40
N LEU A 64 12.41 -6.32 -1.60
CA LEU A 64 12.48 -6.59 -0.16
C LEU A 64 11.17 -6.20 0.55
N LEU A 65 10.68 -4.99 0.30
CA LEU A 65 9.44 -4.49 0.90
C LEU A 65 8.26 -5.36 0.47
N ARG A 66 8.17 -5.70 -0.82
CA ARG A 66 7.16 -6.64 -1.33
C ARG A 66 7.14 -7.94 -0.54
N ASP A 67 8.29 -8.60 -0.34
CA ASP A 67 8.37 -9.86 0.40
C ASP A 67 8.01 -9.70 1.90
N ILE A 68 8.24 -8.52 2.48
CA ILE A 68 8.01 -8.21 3.89
C ILE A 68 6.54 -7.88 4.17
N VAL A 69 5.90 -7.15 3.27
CA VAL A 69 4.51 -6.69 3.43
C VAL A 69 3.50 -7.67 2.85
N ASP A 70 3.98 -8.67 2.09
CA ASP A 70 3.13 -9.67 1.45
C ASP A 70 2.16 -10.29 2.46
N TRP A 71 0.90 -10.43 2.03
CA TRP A 71 -0.21 -11.03 2.78
C TRP A 71 -0.53 -10.37 4.14
N THR A 72 0.05 -9.19 4.43
CA THR A 72 -0.18 -8.46 5.68
C THR A 72 -0.58 -7.01 5.46
N SER A 73 0.20 -6.27 4.68
CA SER A 73 0.02 -4.82 4.47
C SER A 73 0.12 -4.42 3.00
N GLY A 74 0.28 -5.39 2.09
CA GLY A 74 0.30 -5.16 0.66
C GLY A 74 -0.12 -6.40 -0.13
N PHE A 75 -0.07 -6.26 -1.44
CA PHE A 75 -0.38 -7.29 -2.41
C PHE A 75 0.71 -7.37 -3.48
N PHE A 76 0.83 -8.52 -4.13
CA PHE A 76 1.57 -8.70 -5.37
C PHE A 76 0.87 -9.73 -6.24
N VAL A 77 0.49 -9.34 -7.46
CA VAL A 77 -0.36 -10.14 -8.36
C VAL A 77 0.23 -10.16 -9.77
N GLY A 78 0.12 -11.29 -10.45
CA GLY A 78 0.55 -11.42 -11.84
C GLY A 78 -0.37 -10.66 -12.80
N PRO A 79 0.10 -10.33 -14.03
CA PRO A 79 -0.63 -9.48 -14.97
C PRO A 79 -1.96 -10.09 -15.49
N ASP A 80 -2.10 -11.41 -15.43
CA ASP A 80 -3.27 -12.16 -15.92
C ASP A 80 -4.07 -12.84 -14.77
N GLU A 81 -3.75 -12.54 -13.51
CA GLU A 81 -4.34 -13.22 -12.34
C GLU A 81 -5.58 -12.48 -11.81
N ILE A 82 -6.65 -12.45 -12.61
CA ILE A 82 -7.90 -11.71 -12.30
C ILE A 82 -8.50 -12.13 -10.95
N ASP A 83 -8.77 -13.42 -10.75
CA ASP A 83 -9.36 -13.95 -9.52
C ASP A 83 -8.48 -13.67 -8.29
N ALA A 84 -7.17 -13.95 -8.41
CA ALA A 84 -6.22 -13.74 -7.32
C ALA A 84 -6.08 -12.25 -6.98
N THR A 85 -6.19 -11.37 -7.97
CA THR A 85 -6.19 -9.92 -7.76
C THR A 85 -7.39 -9.46 -6.94
N MET A 86 -8.59 -9.91 -7.30
CA MET A 86 -9.80 -9.58 -6.54
C MET A 86 -9.71 -10.14 -5.12
N GLU A 87 -9.25 -11.38 -4.94
CA GLU A 87 -9.05 -12.00 -3.62
C GLU A 87 -8.05 -11.22 -2.76
N ALA A 88 -6.85 -10.92 -3.28
CA ALA A 88 -5.83 -10.19 -2.55
C ALA A 88 -6.29 -8.79 -2.13
N LEU A 89 -7.02 -8.09 -3.00
CA LEU A 89 -7.54 -6.75 -2.71
C LEU A 89 -8.70 -6.79 -1.69
N ASP A 90 -9.58 -7.79 -1.77
CA ASP A 90 -10.64 -7.99 -0.77
C ASP A 90 -10.07 -8.32 0.61
N GLU A 91 -9.05 -9.19 0.69
CA GLU A 91 -8.37 -9.49 1.95
C GLU A 91 -7.68 -8.25 2.54
N LEU A 92 -7.00 -7.47 1.70
CA LEU A 92 -6.34 -6.23 2.12
C LEU A 92 -7.35 -5.20 2.64
N ALA A 93 -8.49 -5.03 1.97
CA ALA A 93 -9.57 -4.15 2.40
C ALA A 93 -10.25 -4.64 3.70
N ALA A 94 -10.45 -5.96 3.84
CA ALA A 94 -11.09 -6.57 4.99
C ALA A 94 -10.35 -6.32 6.30
N ARG A 95 -9.02 -6.10 6.26
CA ARG A 95 -8.21 -5.69 7.43
C ARG A 95 -8.76 -4.44 8.12
N TYR A 96 -9.34 -3.52 7.33
CA TYR A 96 -9.92 -2.27 7.82
C TYR A 96 -11.44 -2.31 7.92
N GLY A 97 -12.04 -3.50 7.80
CA GLY A 97 -13.50 -3.69 7.81
C GLY A 97 -14.19 -3.11 6.57
N LEU A 98 -13.47 -3.03 5.45
CA LEU A 98 -13.99 -2.55 4.16
C LEU A 98 -14.28 -3.73 3.22
N GLN A 99 -15.17 -3.48 2.26
CA GLN A 99 -15.51 -4.39 1.17
C GLN A 99 -15.37 -3.60 -0.14
N ILE A 100 -14.80 -4.23 -1.18
CA ILE A 100 -14.68 -3.60 -2.50
C ILE A 100 -15.94 -3.89 -3.30
N GLU A 101 -16.50 -2.84 -3.90
CA GLU A 101 -17.68 -2.93 -4.76
C GLU A 101 -17.25 -3.11 -6.22
N TRP A 102 -17.08 -4.37 -6.63
CA TRP A 102 -16.59 -4.73 -7.98
C TRP A 102 -17.57 -4.40 -9.12
N GLY A 103 -18.85 -4.18 -8.81
CA GLY A 103 -19.88 -3.88 -9.80
C GLY A 103 -20.40 -5.10 -10.60
N GLY A 104 -19.93 -6.31 -10.27
CA GLY A 104 -20.35 -7.59 -10.84
C GLY A 104 -20.08 -8.76 -9.89
N ASP A 105 -20.45 -9.96 -10.31
CA ASP A 105 -20.26 -11.21 -9.56
C ASP A 105 -19.09 -12.00 -10.14
N ARG A 106 -18.26 -12.60 -9.27
CA ARG A 106 -17.12 -13.44 -9.67
C ARG A 106 -17.57 -14.73 -10.37
N ASP A 107 -18.78 -15.20 -10.08
CA ASP A 107 -19.37 -16.37 -10.72
C ASP A 107 -19.96 -16.05 -12.12
N ASP A 108 -19.98 -14.78 -12.54
CA ASP A 108 -20.45 -14.35 -13.85
C ASP A 108 -19.29 -14.31 -14.87
N GLU A 109 -19.22 -15.34 -15.72
CA GLU A 109 -18.19 -15.46 -16.76
C GLU A 109 -18.18 -14.25 -17.72
N ASP A 110 -19.34 -13.66 -18.04
CA ASP A 110 -19.42 -12.51 -18.95
C ASP A 110 -18.84 -11.24 -18.30
N PHE A 111 -18.97 -11.11 -16.97
CA PHE A 111 -18.32 -10.04 -16.21
C PHE A 111 -16.79 -10.24 -16.18
N MET A 112 -16.35 -11.47 -15.90
CA MET A 112 -14.93 -11.79 -15.74
C MET A 112 -14.13 -11.70 -17.05
N GLU A 113 -14.70 -12.09 -18.20
CA GLU A 113 -14.02 -12.04 -19.50
C GLU A 113 -13.62 -10.61 -19.94
N GLY A 114 -14.29 -9.59 -19.41
CA GLY A 114 -14.04 -8.19 -19.77
C GLY A 114 -12.96 -7.50 -18.94
N LEU A 115 -12.42 -8.16 -17.91
CA LEU A 115 -11.56 -7.54 -16.90
C LEU A 115 -10.07 -7.82 -17.15
N ASP A 116 -9.26 -6.79 -16.89
CA ASP A 116 -7.82 -6.91 -16.69
C ASP A 116 -7.39 -6.40 -15.30
N VAL A 117 -6.16 -6.72 -14.88
CA VAL A 117 -5.65 -6.32 -13.57
C VAL A 117 -5.64 -4.79 -13.38
N PRO A 118 -5.21 -3.96 -14.35
CA PRO A 118 -5.33 -2.51 -14.27
C PRO A 118 -6.77 -2.00 -14.03
N GLN A 119 -7.76 -2.58 -14.69
CA GLN A 119 -9.17 -2.25 -14.48
C GLN A 119 -9.62 -2.60 -13.06
N LEU A 120 -9.25 -3.77 -12.55
CA LEU A 120 -9.53 -4.17 -11.17
C LEU A 120 -8.89 -3.21 -10.16
N LEU A 121 -7.63 -2.85 -10.36
CA LEU A 121 -6.91 -1.87 -9.54
C LEU A 121 -7.62 -0.50 -9.52
N SER A 122 -8.14 -0.07 -10.67
CA SER A 122 -8.92 1.16 -10.80
C SER A 122 -10.27 1.09 -10.06
N ILE A 123 -11.00 -0.02 -10.21
CA ILE A 123 -12.28 -0.25 -9.50
C ILE A 123 -12.06 -0.26 -7.98
N ALA A 124 -11.03 -0.97 -7.51
CA ALA A 124 -10.70 -1.03 -6.09
C ALA A 124 -10.31 0.36 -5.55
N TYR A 125 -9.49 1.11 -6.28
CA TYR A 125 -9.15 2.49 -5.94
C TYR A 125 -10.41 3.36 -5.75
N ASP A 126 -11.32 3.35 -6.73
CA ASP A 126 -12.53 4.16 -6.68
C ASP A 126 -13.48 3.71 -5.56
N SER A 127 -13.57 2.41 -5.30
CA SER A 127 -14.37 1.85 -4.20
C SER A 127 -13.83 2.25 -2.82
N LEU A 128 -12.51 2.28 -2.63
CA LEU A 128 -11.88 2.55 -1.33
C LEU A 128 -11.85 4.05 -0.98
N ARG A 129 -11.82 4.91 -1.99
CA ARG A 129 -11.62 6.36 -1.82
C ARG A 129 -12.67 7.06 -0.95
N PRO A 130 -13.98 6.77 -1.07
CA PRO A 130 -15.01 7.32 -0.18
C PRO A 130 -14.83 6.95 1.29
N HIS A 131 -14.14 5.84 1.57
CA HIS A 131 -13.85 5.36 2.93
C HIS A 131 -12.56 5.95 3.50
N GLY A 132 -11.91 6.87 2.79
CA GLY A 132 -10.71 7.56 3.26
C GLY A 132 -9.42 6.77 3.07
N TYR A 133 -9.41 5.79 2.19
CA TYR A 133 -8.20 5.04 1.80
C TYR A 133 -7.83 5.29 0.35
N THR A 134 -6.55 5.18 0.05
CA THR A 134 -5.98 5.26 -1.29
C THR A 134 -5.25 3.95 -1.57
N LEU A 135 -5.56 3.33 -2.70
CA LEU A 135 -4.83 2.17 -3.20
C LEU A 135 -3.65 2.67 -4.07
N TRP A 136 -2.45 2.27 -3.68
CA TRP A 136 -1.20 2.58 -4.37
C TRP A 136 -0.67 1.32 -5.03
N CYS A 137 -0.08 1.46 -6.21
CA CYS A 137 0.57 0.35 -6.91
C CYS A 137 1.89 0.79 -7.54
N TRP A 138 2.78 -0.17 -7.74
CA TRP A 138 3.97 -0.06 -8.56
C TRP A 138 3.96 -1.20 -9.58
N ASN A 139 4.48 -0.91 -10.77
CA ASN A 139 4.54 -1.87 -11.88
C ASN A 139 5.88 -2.62 -11.84
N ALA A 140 5.82 -3.96 -11.84
CA ALA A 140 6.98 -4.85 -11.90
C ALA A 140 7.27 -5.34 -13.32
N ASP A 141 6.90 -4.54 -14.33
CA ASP A 141 6.91 -4.87 -15.74
C ASP A 141 6.15 -6.19 -16.04
N ALA A 142 6.87 -7.22 -16.50
CA ALA A 142 6.28 -8.51 -16.86
C ALA A 142 5.92 -9.37 -15.63
N ASP A 143 6.42 -9.01 -14.45
CA ASP A 143 6.18 -9.78 -13.21
C ASP A 143 4.83 -9.43 -12.57
N GLY A 144 4.20 -8.33 -12.97
CA GLY A 144 2.86 -7.93 -12.55
C GLY A 144 2.83 -6.65 -11.73
N TYR A 145 1.98 -6.61 -10.70
CA TYR A 145 1.64 -5.41 -9.96
C TYR A 145 1.79 -5.65 -8.46
N GLY A 146 2.55 -4.79 -7.79
CA GLY A 146 2.62 -4.76 -6.33
C GLY A 146 2.00 -3.49 -5.78
N GLY A 147 1.57 -3.52 -4.53
CA GLY A 147 0.98 -2.32 -3.93
C GLY A 147 0.46 -2.51 -2.52
N TRP A 148 -0.20 -1.47 -2.02
CA TRP A 148 -0.68 -1.38 -0.65
C TRP A 148 -1.77 -0.31 -0.50
N MET A 149 -2.45 -0.33 0.64
CA MET A 149 -3.41 0.69 1.03
C MET A 149 -2.77 1.66 2.04
N ALA A 150 -3.07 2.94 1.90
CA ALA A 150 -2.74 3.97 2.90
C ALA A 150 -3.95 4.89 3.11
N LEU A 151 -3.93 5.69 4.18
CA LEU A 151 -4.99 6.68 4.39
C LEU A 151 -4.88 7.79 3.35
N ARG A 152 -6.02 8.24 2.86
CA ARG A 152 -6.13 9.30 1.85
C ARG A 152 -5.53 10.62 2.31
N ARG A 153 -5.56 10.90 3.61
CA ARG A 153 -4.93 12.12 4.17
C ARG A 153 -3.40 12.10 4.02
N ASP A 154 -2.80 10.92 3.88
CA ASP A 154 -1.36 10.72 3.75
C ASP A 154 -0.90 10.66 2.28
N ASP A 155 -1.78 10.96 1.32
CA ASP A 155 -1.47 10.91 -0.12
C ASP A 155 -0.26 11.77 -0.49
N GLU A 156 -0.07 12.92 0.15
CA GLU A 156 1.06 13.81 -0.10
C GLU A 156 2.37 13.21 0.42
N ALA A 157 2.37 12.67 1.64
CA ALA A 157 3.51 11.97 2.22
C ALA A 157 3.90 10.74 1.38
N MET A 158 2.92 9.98 0.89
CA MET A 158 3.16 8.83 0.01
C MET A 158 3.80 9.23 -1.32
N ARG A 159 3.37 10.36 -1.94
CA ARG A 159 4.01 10.89 -3.17
C ARG A 159 5.42 11.40 -2.94
N ALA A 160 5.70 11.96 -1.76
CA ALA A 160 7.04 12.40 -1.42
C ALA A 160 7.96 11.18 -1.22
N LEU A 161 7.49 10.16 -0.50
CA LEU A 161 8.24 8.91 -0.29
C LEU A 161 8.52 8.15 -1.59
N SER A 162 7.58 8.10 -2.54
CA SER A 162 7.80 7.41 -3.80
C SER A 162 9.00 7.94 -4.58
N GLN A 163 9.17 9.27 -4.59
CA GLN A 163 10.30 9.95 -5.24
C GLN A 163 11.64 9.61 -4.57
N LEU A 164 11.65 9.45 -3.25
CA LEU A 164 12.86 9.17 -2.47
C LEU A 164 13.26 7.70 -2.51
N LEU A 165 12.28 6.79 -2.41
CA LEU A 165 12.50 5.35 -2.43
C LEU A 165 12.92 4.82 -3.81
N GLY A 166 12.76 5.62 -4.88
CA GLY A 166 13.07 5.21 -6.25
C GLY A 166 12.05 4.21 -6.82
N PHE A 167 10.83 4.16 -6.27
CA PHE A 167 9.72 3.43 -6.86
C PHE A 167 8.99 4.30 -7.88
N ASP A 168 8.53 3.67 -8.95
CA ASP A 168 7.42 4.22 -9.72
C ASP A 168 6.09 3.87 -9.05
N LEU A 169 5.88 4.41 -7.85
CA LEU A 169 4.64 4.23 -7.10
C LEU A 169 3.61 5.25 -7.59
N ARG A 170 2.45 4.74 -8.01
CA ARG A 170 1.35 5.50 -8.61
C ARG A 170 0.04 5.15 -7.93
N LEU A 171 -0.99 5.92 -8.24
CA LEU A 171 -2.34 5.54 -7.84
C LEU A 171 -2.76 4.29 -8.64
N ALA A 172 -3.49 3.38 -8.01
CA ALA A 172 -3.95 2.16 -8.67
C ALA A 172 -4.89 2.44 -9.87
N SER A 173 -5.56 3.59 -9.91
CA SER A 173 -6.30 4.07 -11.09
C SER A 173 -5.42 4.42 -12.30
N GLU A 174 -4.10 4.50 -12.12
CA GLU A 174 -3.10 4.89 -13.13
C GLU A 174 -2.19 3.70 -13.51
N ALA A 175 -2.64 2.46 -13.23
CA ALA A 175 -1.88 1.23 -13.48
C ALA A 175 -1.82 0.81 -14.97
N GLY A 176 -2.75 1.30 -15.80
CA GLY A 176 -2.88 0.97 -17.23
C GLY A 176 -2.25 1.97 -18.18
#